data_AF-A0AAD5QH05-F1
#
_entry.id   AF-A0AAD5QH05-F1
#
_cell.length_a   1.000
_cell.length_b   1.000
_cell.length_c   1.000
_cell.angle_alpha   90.00
_cell.angle_beta   90.00
_cell.angle_gamma   90.00
#
_symmetry.space_group_name_H-M   'P 1'
#
loop_
_entity.id
_entity.type
_entity.pdbx_description
1 polymer ?
#
loop_
_entity_poly.entity_id
_entity_poly.type
_entity_poly.pdbx_seq_one_letter_code
_entity_poly.pdbx_strand_id
1 'polypeptide(L)'
;MLTSLKELYGTTEMQQITDAWDQLQSNFKCCGVHGQDDLRIWRTSKWYMHQKKRPKSELPTSCCVPAEDLSECQLGDLNNPDNSTTYTATCYMPLRTDLLHVVHVAAWMSITASVAQLIPALLSSWYARLIKK
;
A
#
# COMPACT_ATOMS: atom_id res chain seq x y z
N MET A 1 -5.83 -7.66 4.84
CA MET A 1 -5.36 -7.45 3.46
C MET A 1 -5.67 -8.63 2.55
N LEU A 2 -5.50 -9.87 2.99
CA LEU A 2 -5.80 -11.04 2.13
C LEU A 2 -7.24 -11.05 1.60
N THR A 3 -8.24 -10.87 2.49
CA THR A 3 -9.66 -10.84 2.10
C THR A 3 -9.99 -9.66 1.19
N SER A 4 -9.37 -8.48 1.41
CA SER A 4 -9.65 -7.31 0.56
C SER A 4 -9.14 -7.51 -0.86
N LEU A 5 -8.02 -8.17 -1.06
CA LEU A 5 -7.55 -8.55 -2.39
C LEU A 5 -8.41 -9.69 -2.97
N LYS A 6 -8.57 -10.79 -2.22
CA LYS A 6 -9.19 -12.01 -2.75
C LYS A 6 -10.67 -11.83 -3.09
N GLU A 7 -11.41 -11.08 -2.29
CA GLU A 7 -12.87 -11.00 -2.39
C GLU A 7 -13.37 -9.71 -3.05
N LEU A 8 -12.65 -8.59 -2.85
CA LEU A 8 -13.17 -7.25 -3.17
C LEU A 8 -12.47 -6.59 -4.36
N TYR A 9 -11.22 -6.98 -4.67
CA TYR A 9 -10.50 -6.43 -5.81
C TYR A 9 -11.24 -6.69 -7.11
N GLY A 10 -11.36 -5.64 -7.95
CA GLY A 10 -12.02 -5.70 -9.25
C GLY A 10 -13.53 -5.89 -9.22
N THR A 11 -14.17 -5.74 -8.06
CA THR A 11 -15.64 -5.69 -7.97
C THR A 11 -16.16 -4.30 -8.35
N THR A 12 -17.32 -4.25 -9.03
CA THR A 12 -17.92 -2.99 -9.48
C THR A 12 -18.38 -2.10 -8.33
N GLU A 13 -18.77 -2.69 -7.20
CA GLU A 13 -19.24 -1.97 -6.02
C GLU A 13 -18.09 -1.32 -5.23
N MET A 14 -16.89 -1.90 -5.28
CA MET A 14 -15.73 -1.47 -4.49
C MET A 14 -14.54 -1.05 -5.37
N GLN A 15 -14.78 -0.18 -6.35
CA GLN A 15 -13.72 0.37 -7.21
C GLN A 15 -12.60 1.06 -6.43
N GLN A 16 -12.94 1.73 -5.32
CA GLN A 16 -11.95 2.38 -4.44
C GLN A 16 -10.92 1.38 -3.87
N ILE A 17 -11.33 0.15 -3.60
CA ILE A 17 -10.40 -0.90 -3.13
C ILE A 17 -9.46 -1.31 -4.26
N THR A 18 -9.97 -1.39 -5.49
CA THR A 18 -9.17 -1.72 -6.68
C THR A 18 -8.11 -0.65 -6.93
N ASP A 19 -8.51 0.62 -6.93
CA ASP A 19 -7.60 1.76 -7.11
C ASP A 19 -6.55 1.83 -5.99
N ALA A 20 -6.95 1.65 -4.73
CA ALA A 20 -6.00 1.61 -3.62
C ALA A 20 -4.96 0.48 -3.77
N TRP A 21 -5.38 -0.69 -4.23
CA TRP A 21 -4.44 -1.79 -4.52
C TRP A 21 -3.55 -1.49 -5.72
N ASP A 22 -4.09 -0.91 -6.79
CA ASP A 22 -3.32 -0.57 -7.98
C ASP A 22 -2.25 0.49 -7.70
N GLN A 23 -2.61 1.50 -6.90
CA GLN A 23 -1.66 2.49 -6.38
C GLN A 23 -0.63 1.85 -5.46
N LEU A 24 -1.04 0.96 -4.56
CA LEU A 24 -0.10 0.27 -3.67
C LEU A 24 0.92 -0.53 -4.49
N GLN A 25 0.46 -1.31 -5.46
CA GLN A 25 1.32 -2.18 -6.28
C GLN A 25 2.28 -1.37 -7.17
N SER A 26 1.79 -0.31 -7.80
CA SER A 26 2.61 0.56 -8.65
C SER A 26 3.64 1.38 -7.88
N ASN A 27 3.28 1.92 -6.71
CA ASN A 27 4.19 2.72 -5.89
C ASN A 27 5.25 1.86 -5.20
N PHE A 28 4.86 0.72 -4.64
CA PHE A 28 5.76 -0.16 -3.90
C PHE A 28 6.39 -1.28 -4.74
N LYS A 29 6.09 -1.34 -6.04
CA LYS A 29 6.65 -2.31 -6.99
C LYS A 29 6.50 -3.75 -6.48
N CYS A 30 5.28 -4.08 -6.08
CA CYS A 30 4.93 -5.32 -5.41
C CYS A 30 3.69 -5.95 -6.04
N CYS A 31 3.59 -7.27 -5.99
CA CYS A 31 2.42 -8.01 -6.44
C CYS A 31 2.20 -9.24 -5.55
N GLY A 32 1.42 -9.03 -4.49
CA GLY A 32 1.12 -10.05 -3.51
C GLY A 32 0.75 -9.43 -2.18
N VAL A 33 0.22 -10.24 -1.27
CA VAL A 33 -0.20 -9.76 0.05
C VAL A 33 0.95 -9.89 1.03
N HIS A 34 1.30 -11.11 1.43
CA HIS A 34 2.32 -11.36 2.45
C HIS A 34 2.81 -12.80 2.46
N GLY A 35 4.12 -13.00 2.60
CA GLY A 35 4.72 -14.28 2.96
C GLY A 35 4.57 -15.36 1.89
N GLN A 36 3.53 -16.19 1.99
CA GLN A 36 3.20 -17.24 1.02
C GLN A 36 2.07 -16.82 0.05
N ASP A 37 1.39 -15.72 0.36
CA ASP A 37 0.35 -15.12 -0.49
C ASP A 37 0.98 -14.21 -1.56
N ASP A 38 1.90 -14.78 -2.35
CA ASP A 38 2.60 -14.11 -3.43
C ASP A 38 1.70 -14.04 -4.68
N LEU A 39 2.28 -14.02 -5.89
CA LEU A 39 1.56 -13.95 -7.16
C LEU A 39 0.43 -14.98 -7.33
N ARG A 40 0.56 -16.16 -6.72
CA ARG A 40 -0.43 -17.25 -6.82
C ARG A 40 -1.79 -16.89 -6.23
N ILE A 41 -1.87 -15.89 -5.35
CA ILE A 41 -3.13 -15.49 -4.73
C ILE A 41 -4.14 -14.99 -5.77
N TRP A 42 -3.65 -14.38 -6.86
CA TRP A 42 -4.48 -13.83 -7.93
C TRP A 42 -5.34 -14.89 -8.61
N ARG A 43 -4.80 -16.08 -8.85
CA ARG A 43 -5.57 -17.21 -9.43
C ARG A 43 -6.74 -17.64 -8.55
N THR A 44 -6.62 -17.45 -7.24
CA THR A 44 -7.68 -17.79 -6.28
C THR A 44 -8.63 -16.63 -5.97
N SER A 45 -8.38 -15.44 -6.54
CA SER A 45 -9.20 -14.26 -6.33
C SER A 45 -10.52 -14.33 -7.11
N LYS A 46 -11.56 -13.68 -6.58
CA LYS A 46 -12.82 -13.50 -7.29
C LYS A 46 -12.63 -12.77 -8.61
N TRP A 47 -11.72 -11.79 -8.66
CA TRP A 47 -11.38 -11.06 -9.87
C TRP A 47 -11.01 -12.02 -11.01
N TYR A 48 -10.05 -12.91 -10.81
CA TYR A 48 -9.63 -13.90 -11.82
C TYR A 48 -10.75 -14.86 -12.23
N MET A 49 -11.56 -15.31 -11.27
CA MET A 49 -12.67 -16.22 -11.54
C MET A 49 -13.75 -15.57 -12.41
N HIS A 50 -14.05 -14.30 -12.18
CA HIS A 50 -15.13 -13.55 -12.86
C HIS A 50 -14.70 -12.87 -14.16
N GLN A 51 -13.45 -13.03 -14.59
CA GLN A 51 -13.00 -12.52 -15.88
C GLN A 51 -13.75 -13.17 -17.05
N LYS A 52 -14.40 -12.32 -17.86
CA LYS A 52 -15.08 -12.72 -19.09
C LYS A 52 -14.16 -12.73 -20.32
N LYS A 53 -13.01 -12.02 -20.26
CA LYS A 53 -12.03 -11.93 -21.33
C LYS A 53 -11.29 -13.26 -21.50
N ARG A 54 -11.06 -13.69 -22.75
CA ARG A 54 -10.23 -14.85 -23.10
C ARG A 54 -9.11 -14.41 -24.05
N PRO A 55 -7.84 -14.78 -23.79
CA PRO A 55 -7.35 -15.50 -22.61
C PRO A 55 -7.52 -14.70 -21.30
N LYS A 56 -7.61 -15.41 -20.17
CA LYS A 56 -7.72 -14.78 -18.85
C LYS A 56 -6.37 -14.16 -18.47
N SER A 57 -6.40 -12.96 -17.92
CA SER A 57 -5.21 -12.33 -17.34
C SER A 57 -4.94 -12.93 -15.97
N GLU A 58 -3.77 -13.54 -15.77
CA GLU A 58 -3.34 -14.07 -14.48
C GLU A 58 -3.07 -12.94 -13.46
N LEU A 59 -2.58 -11.79 -13.93
CA LEU A 59 -2.22 -10.63 -13.09
C LEU A 59 -2.87 -9.33 -13.58
N PRO A 60 -3.12 -8.36 -12.68
CA PRO A 60 -3.55 -7.03 -13.05
C PRO A 60 -2.40 -6.20 -13.66
N THR A 61 -2.72 -5.13 -14.39
CA THR A 61 -1.73 -4.24 -15.01
C THR A 61 -0.80 -3.56 -14.01
N SER A 62 -1.30 -3.27 -12.80
CA SER A 62 -0.58 -2.61 -11.72
C SER A 62 0.55 -3.45 -11.12
N CYS A 63 0.47 -4.79 -11.28
CA CYS A 63 1.52 -5.72 -10.92
C CYS A 63 2.65 -5.85 -11.95
N CYS A 64 2.43 -5.33 -13.16
CA CYS A 64 3.39 -5.39 -14.24
C CYS A 64 4.34 -4.20 -14.16
N VAL A 65 5.61 -4.43 -14.47
CA VAL A 65 6.56 -3.34 -14.71
C VAL A 65 6.06 -2.57 -15.93
N PRO A 66 6.06 -1.22 -15.93
CA PRO A 66 5.75 -0.44 -17.11
C PRO A 66 6.85 -0.65 -18.17
N ALA A 67 6.69 -1.72 -18.94
CA ALA A 67 7.49 -2.13 -20.09
C ALA A 67 6.56 -2.24 -21.31
N GLU A 68 7.14 -2.34 -22.51
CA GLU A 68 6.38 -2.38 -23.77
C GLU A 68 5.45 -3.63 -23.86
N ASP A 69 5.75 -4.68 -23.09
CA ASP A 69 5.07 -5.99 -23.17
C ASP A 69 4.13 -6.29 -21.99
N LEU A 70 3.14 -5.41 -21.74
CA LEU A 70 2.09 -5.63 -20.73
C LEU A 70 1.33 -6.94 -20.92
N SER A 71 1.18 -7.40 -22.16
CA SER A 71 0.49 -8.66 -22.48
C SER A 71 1.26 -9.89 -22.00
N GLU A 72 2.59 -9.83 -21.96
CA GLU A 72 3.43 -10.95 -21.52
C GLU A 72 3.31 -11.15 -20.00
N CYS A 73 3.38 -10.06 -19.24
CA CYS A 73 3.17 -10.10 -17.78
C CYS A 73 1.76 -10.60 -17.40
N GLN A 74 0.72 -10.16 -18.12
CA GLN A 74 -0.66 -10.56 -17.82
C GLN A 74 -0.95 -12.04 -18.13
N LEU A 75 -0.22 -12.65 -19.05
CA LEU A 75 -0.43 -14.03 -19.52
C LEU A 75 0.68 -15.00 -19.10
N GLY A 76 1.72 -14.49 -18.46
CA GLY A 76 2.91 -15.24 -18.04
C GLY A 76 2.63 -16.30 -16.97
N ASP A 77 3.58 -17.22 -16.80
CA ASP A 77 3.46 -18.30 -15.83
C ASP A 77 3.79 -17.81 -14.40
N LEU A 78 2.80 -17.85 -13.52
CA LEU A 78 2.96 -17.53 -12.10
C LEU A 78 3.93 -18.47 -11.35
N ASN A 79 4.26 -19.64 -11.92
CA ASN A 79 5.21 -20.58 -11.32
C ASN A 79 6.67 -20.25 -11.64
N ASN A 80 6.91 -19.58 -12.77
CA ASN A 80 8.22 -19.10 -13.17
C ASN A 80 8.09 -17.63 -13.62
N PRO A 81 7.78 -16.72 -12.67
CA PRO A 81 7.59 -15.32 -13.00
C PRO A 81 8.92 -14.70 -13.43
N ASP A 82 8.90 -13.95 -14.52
CA ASP A 82 10.06 -13.17 -14.92
C ASP A 82 10.13 -11.88 -14.09
N ASN A 83 11.24 -11.73 -13.36
CA ASN A 83 11.51 -10.56 -12.53
C ASN A 83 11.74 -9.28 -13.35
N SER A 84 11.95 -9.40 -14.67
CA SER A 84 12.16 -8.24 -15.55
C SER A 84 10.84 -7.56 -15.95
N THR A 85 9.74 -8.34 -16.03
CA THR A 85 8.42 -7.87 -16.49
C THR A 85 7.38 -7.80 -15.38
N THR A 86 7.56 -8.53 -14.28
CA THR A 86 6.57 -8.67 -13.20
C THR A 86 7.18 -8.42 -11.83
N TYR A 87 6.45 -7.70 -10.97
CA TYR A 87 6.86 -7.54 -9.58
C TYR A 87 6.60 -8.82 -8.78
N THR A 88 7.65 -9.46 -8.25
CA THR A 88 7.51 -10.71 -7.46
C THR A 88 7.44 -10.48 -5.95
N ALA A 89 7.67 -9.25 -5.49
CA ALA A 89 7.68 -8.91 -4.06
C ALA A 89 6.26 -8.80 -3.47
N THR A 90 6.10 -9.12 -2.18
CA THR A 90 4.84 -8.91 -1.44
C THR A 90 4.69 -7.46 -0.95
N CYS A 91 3.46 -6.95 -0.94
CA CYS A 91 3.19 -5.55 -0.60
C CYS A 91 3.17 -5.25 0.91
N TYR A 92 2.91 -6.24 1.77
CA TYR A 92 2.73 -5.98 3.21
C TYR A 92 3.99 -5.45 3.89
N MET A 93 5.17 -6.01 3.59
CA MET A 93 6.41 -5.62 4.27
C MET A 93 6.83 -4.19 3.90
N PRO A 94 6.97 -3.81 2.60
CA PRO A 94 7.30 -2.44 2.21
C PRO A 94 6.30 -1.40 2.73
N LEU A 95 5.00 -1.71 2.63
CA LEU A 95 3.96 -0.82 3.14
C LEU A 95 4.10 -0.61 4.65
N ARG A 96 4.32 -1.69 5.42
CA ARG A 96 4.46 -1.60 6.87
C ARG A 96 5.69 -0.80 7.27
N THR A 97 6.83 -1.00 6.61
CA THR A 97 8.07 -0.28 6.94
C THR A 97 7.95 1.21 6.66
N ASP A 98 7.39 1.58 5.51
CA ASP A 98 7.26 2.98 5.12
C ASP A 98 6.22 3.70 5.97
N LEU A 99 5.10 3.04 6.26
CA LEU A 99 4.10 3.59 7.17
C LEU A 99 4.67 3.81 8.57
N LEU A 100 5.44 2.86 9.11
CA LEU A 100 6.10 3.02 10.40
C LEU A 100 7.09 4.18 10.39
N HIS A 101 7.81 4.38 9.29
CA HIS A 101 8.74 5.49 9.17
C HIS A 101 8.00 6.84 9.22
N VAL A 102 6.93 6.99 8.45
CA VAL A 102 6.13 8.23 8.41
C VAL A 102 5.48 8.51 9.77
N VAL A 103 4.90 7.50 10.41
CA VAL A 103 4.29 7.64 11.74
C VAL A 103 5.33 8.02 12.79
N HIS A 104 6.53 7.45 12.72
CA HIS A 104 7.61 7.80 13.63
C HIS A 104 8.06 9.25 13.46
N VAL A 105 8.20 9.74 12.22
CA VAL A 105 8.53 11.16 11.96
C VAL A 105 7.42 12.08 12.46
N ALA A 106 6.15 11.76 12.18
CA ALA A 106 5.00 12.53 12.66
C ALA A 106 4.92 12.58 14.20
N ALA A 107 5.28 11.48 14.88
CA ALA A 107 5.31 11.43 16.35
C ALA A 107 6.37 12.38 16.93
N TRP A 108 7.56 12.46 16.34
CA TRP A 108 8.58 13.42 16.79
C TRP A 108 8.14 14.87 16.52
N MET A 109 7.47 15.13 15.39
CA MET A 109 6.91 16.44 15.08
C MET A 109 5.82 16.86 16.07
N SER A 110 4.96 15.94 16.50
CA SER A 110 3.90 16.26 17.48
C SER A 110 4.48 16.54 18.87
N ILE A 111 5.46 15.75 19.32
CA ILE A 111 6.13 15.95 20.62
C ILE A 111 6.80 17.33 20.66
N THR A 112 7.56 17.70 19.63
CA THR A 112 8.22 19.01 19.55
C THR A 112 7.23 20.16 19.53
N ALA A 113 6.12 20.03 18.78
CA ALA A 113 5.05 21.02 18.76
C ALA A 113 4.39 21.19 20.14
N SER A 114 4.13 20.10 20.87
CA SER A 114 3.56 20.16 22.22
C SER A 114 4.50 20.88 23.20
N VAL A 115 5.81 20.60 23.15
CA VAL A 115 6.79 21.29 24.00
C VAL A 115 6.83 22.79 23.68
N ALA A 116 6.83 23.16 22.39
CA ALA A 116 6.82 24.56 21.98
C ALA A 116 5.58 25.33 22.49
N GLN A 117 4.42 24.68 22.55
CA GLN A 117 3.18 25.28 23.07
C GLN A 117 3.19 25.48 24.59
N LEU A 118 3.92 24.65 25.34
CA LEU A 118 4.01 24.78 26.80
C LEU A 118 4.85 25.99 27.22
N ILE A 119 5.84 26.39 26.43
CA ILE A 119 6.75 27.50 26.77
C ILE A 119 5.98 28.83 26.97
N PRO A 120 5.13 29.31 26.04
CA PRO A 120 4.30 30.50 26.26
C PRO A 120 3.33 30.38 27.44
N ALA A 121 2.77 29.20 27.69
CA ALA A 121 1.84 28.97 28.80
C ALA A 121 2.54 29.14 30.17
N LEU A 122 3.78 28.65 30.28
CA LEU A 122 4.59 28.83 31.48
C LEU A 122 5.03 30.29 31.65
N LEU A 123 5.50 30.93 30.58
CA LEU A 123 5.93 32.34 30.60
C LEU A 123 4.78 33.28 30.98
N SER A 124 3.59 33.09 30.40
CA SER A 124 2.41 33.91 30.72
C SER A 124 1.96 33.71 32.17
N SER A 125 1.97 32.47 32.67
CA SER A 125 1.67 32.16 34.07
C SER A 125 2.67 32.80 35.03
N TRP A 126 3.97 32.79 34.67
CA TRP A 126 5.03 33.39 35.47
C TRP A 126 4.91 34.92 35.51
N TYR A 127 4.68 35.55 34.36
CA TYR A 127 4.45 37.00 34.25
C TYR A 127 3.22 37.45 35.04
N ALA A 128 2.11 36.71 34.98
CA ALA A 128 0.90 37.01 35.76
C ALA A 128 1.14 36.97 37.28
N ARG A 129 2.03 36.08 37.75
CA ARG A 129 2.41 36.03 39.18
C ARG A 129 3.28 37.22 39.60
N LEU A 130 4.13 37.74 38.71
CA LEU A 130 4.97 38.91 39.00
C LEU A 130 4.15 40.19 39.13
N ILE A 131 3.09 40.38 38.34
CA ILE A 131 2.24 41.58 38.40
C ILE A 131 1.35 41.61 39.66
N LYS A 132 0.94 40.46 40.18
CA LYS A 132 0.11 40.39 41.40
C LYS A 132 0.88 40.72 42.69
N LYS A 133 2.18 40.99 42.61
CA LYS A 133 3.05 41.29 43.75
C LYS A 133 3.38 42.78 43.78
#